data_AF-A0A427FJ78-F1
#
_entry.id   AF-A0A427FJ78-F1
#
_cell.length_a   1.000
_cell.length_b   1.000
_cell.length_c   1.000
_cell.angle_alpha   90.00
_cell.angle_beta   90.00
_cell.angle_gamma   90.00
#
_symmetry.space_group_name_H-M   'P 1'
#
loop_
_entity.id
_entity.type
_entity.pdbx_description
1 polymer ?
#
loop_
_entity_poly.entity_id
_entity_poly.type
_entity_poly.pdbx_seq_one_letter_code
_entity_poly.pdbx_strand_id
1 'polypeptide(L)'
;MRKIVPDPPSPLDPSYMLQDTLVQTSEYVICALSVARQSVRLTPTSHNSIVMRAVIHEMEVAHALLESALMQLHRQAESPTEPQTLH
;
A
#
# COMPACT_ATOMS: atom_id res chain seq x y z
N MET A 1 30.03 17.67 22.19
CA MET A 1 28.68 17.57 21.59
C MET A 1 28.69 16.44 20.57
N ARG A 2 28.23 15.23 20.93
CA ARG A 2 28.04 14.15 19.95
C ARG A 2 26.70 14.43 19.26
N LYS A 3 26.73 14.85 17.99
CA LYS A 3 25.51 14.81 17.18
C LYS A 3 25.09 13.35 17.15
N ILE A 4 23.96 13.04 17.77
CA ILE A 4 23.34 11.73 17.66
C ILE A 4 22.97 11.63 16.19
N VAL A 5 23.77 10.88 15.44
CA VAL A 5 23.44 10.47 14.09
C VAL A 5 22.53 9.25 14.30
N PRO A 6 21.25 9.32 13.87
CA PRO A 6 20.40 8.14 13.90
C PRO A 6 21.10 7.03 13.13
N ASP A 7 21.17 5.82 13.71
CA ASP A 7 21.70 4.67 12.99
C ASP A 7 20.88 4.48 11.70
N PRO A 8 21.53 4.12 10.58
CA PRO A 8 20.82 3.89 9.34
C PRO A 8 19.81 2.75 9.55
N PRO A 9 18.57 2.88 9.02
CA PRO A 9 17.59 1.82 9.14
C PRO A 9 18.18 0.53 8.57
N SER A 10 18.11 -0.54 9.35
CA SER A 10 18.60 -1.84 8.92
C SER A 10 17.77 -2.31 7.72
N PRO A 11 18.38 -2.70 6.60
CA PRO A 11 17.64 -3.18 5.41
C PRO A 11 16.88 -4.50 5.66
N LEU A 12 17.01 -5.09 6.86
CA LEU A 12 16.33 -6.30 7.31
C LEU A 12 15.19 -6.04 8.29
N ASP A 13 14.81 -4.78 8.52
CA ASP A 13 13.64 -4.50 9.36
C ASP A 13 12.37 -4.98 8.62
N PRO A 14 11.61 -5.93 9.20
CA PRO A 14 10.42 -6.50 8.58
C PRO A 14 9.35 -5.46 8.23
N SER A 15 9.38 -4.29 8.88
CA SER A 15 8.49 -3.17 8.61
C SER A 15 8.73 -2.57 7.22
N TYR A 16 10.00 -2.47 6.78
CA TYR A 16 10.36 -1.97 5.46
C TYR A 16 9.98 -2.96 4.36
N MET A 17 10.25 -4.25 4.57
CA MET A 17 9.85 -5.31 3.63
C MET A 17 8.33 -5.34 3.43
N LEU A 18 7.55 -5.16 4.51
CA LEU A 18 6.09 -5.08 4.43
C LEU A 18 5.63 -3.82 3.69
N GLN A 19 6.23 -2.66 3.97
CA GLN A 19 5.92 -1.41 3.28
C GLN A 19 6.17 -1.54 1.77
N ASP A 20 7.33 -2.04 1.35
CA ASP A 20 7.66 -2.26 -0.06
C ASP A 20 6.67 -3.21 -0.73
N THR A 21 6.27 -4.28 -0.04
CA THR A 21 5.27 -5.24 -0.54
C THR A 21 3.91 -4.57 -0.73
N LEU A 22 3.48 -3.72 0.21
CA LEU A 22 2.22 -2.99 0.11
C LEU A 22 2.24 -1.94 -1.00
N VAL A 23 3.34 -1.21 -1.16
CA VAL A 23 3.54 -0.27 -2.28
C VAL A 23 3.44 -1.01 -3.61
N GLN A 24 4.20 -2.11 -3.75
CA GLN A 24 4.17 -2.91 -4.97
C GLN A 24 2.76 -3.49 -5.24
N THR A 25 2.06 -3.95 -4.20
CA THR A 25 0.69 -4.43 -4.33
C THR A 25 -0.26 -3.32 -4.82
N SER A 26 -0.11 -2.09 -4.32
CA SER A 26 -0.89 -0.93 -4.75
C SER A 26 -0.69 -0.66 -6.25
N GLU A 27 0.54 -0.69 -6.74
CA GLU A 27 0.85 -0.54 -8.17
C GLU A 27 0.18 -1.61 -9.05
N TYR A 28 0.22 -2.88 -8.61
CA TYR A 28 -0.47 -3.97 -9.32
C TYR A 28 -1.99 -3.77 -9.35
N VAL A 29 -2.59 -3.32 -8.25
CA VAL A 29 -4.03 -3.03 -8.18
C VAL A 29 -4.41 -1.89 -9.13
N ILE A 30 -3.60 -0.82 -9.21
CA ILE A 30 -3.82 0.28 -10.18
C ILE A 30 -3.75 -0.22 -11.62
N CYS A 31 -2.77 -1.07 -11.92
CA CYS A 31 -2.63 -1.68 -13.24
C CYS A 31 -3.88 -2.51 -13.60
N ALA A 32 -4.30 -3.39 -12.69
CA ALA A 32 -5.47 -4.23 -12.89
C ALA A 32 -6.78 -3.42 -13.00
N LEU A 33 -6.95 -2.35 -12.20
CA LEU A 33 -8.06 -1.40 -12.33
C LEU A 33 -8.10 -0.74 -13.71
N SER A 34 -6.94 -0.36 -14.23
CA SER A 34 -6.82 0.26 -15.55
C SER A 34 -7.26 -0.69 -16.66
N VAL A 35 -6.83 -1.95 -16.60
CA VAL A 35 -7.24 -3.00 -17.55
C VAL A 35 -8.73 -3.30 -17.41
N ALA A 36 -9.25 -3.44 -16.19
CA ALA A 36 -10.65 -3.71 -15.93
C ALA A 36 -11.55 -2.58 -16.46
N ARG A 37 -11.23 -1.32 -16.15
CA ARG A 37 -11.94 -0.14 -16.68
C ARG A 37 -11.90 -0.10 -18.20
N GLN A 38 -10.76 -0.41 -18.81
CA GLN A 38 -10.66 -0.46 -20.27
C GLN A 38 -11.54 -1.57 -20.88
N SER A 39 -11.62 -2.75 -20.24
CA SER A 39 -12.48 -3.83 -20.72
C SER A 39 -13.96 -3.46 -20.72
N VAL A 40 -14.41 -2.72 -19.70
CA VAL A 40 -15.78 -2.18 -19.62
C VAL A 40 -16.02 -1.14 -20.70
N ARG A 41 -15.04 -0.27 -20.98
CA ARG A 41 -15.15 0.74 -22.05
C ARG A 41 -15.28 0.13 -23.44
N LEU A 42 -14.65 -1.03 -23.68
CA LEU A 42 -14.71 -1.71 -24.97
C LEU A 42 -16.08 -2.38 -25.21
N THR A 43 -16.75 -2.89 -24.17
CA THR A 43 -18.01 -3.64 -24.33
C THR A 43 -19.08 -3.29 -23.27
N PRO A 44 -19.47 -2.02 -23.13
CA PRO A 44 -20.13 -1.47 -21.94
C PRO A 44 -21.50 -2.06 -21.60
N THR A 45 -22.18 -2.70 -22.55
CA THR A 45 -23.52 -3.29 -22.38
C THR A 45 -23.49 -4.82 -22.22
N SER A 46 -22.31 -5.45 -22.27
CA SER A 46 -22.18 -6.89 -22.07
C SER A 46 -22.45 -7.28 -20.61
N HIS A 47 -23.00 -8.48 -20.38
CA HIS A 47 -23.15 -9.06 -19.04
C HIS A 47 -21.81 -9.08 -18.29
N ASN A 48 -20.72 -9.41 -18.99
CA ASN A 48 -19.37 -9.40 -18.43
C ASN A 48 -18.95 -7.99 -17.97
N SER A 49 -19.33 -6.93 -18.70
CA SER A 49 -19.03 -5.55 -18.28
C SER A 49 -19.85 -5.06 -17.09
N ILE A 50 -21.03 -5.65 -16.86
CA ILE A 50 -21.81 -5.39 -15.64
C ILE A 50 -21.10 -6.01 -14.43
N VAL A 51 -20.72 -7.29 -14.53
CA VAL A 51 -19.97 -7.98 -13.48
C VAL A 51 -18.61 -7.32 -13.24
N MET A 52 -17.91 -6.93 -14.31
CA MET A 52 -16.62 -6.25 -14.24
C MET A 52 -16.70 -4.90 -13.52
N ARG A 53 -17.83 -4.17 -13.61
CA ARG A 53 -18.02 -2.95 -12.83
C ARG A 53 -18.06 -3.20 -11.32
N ALA A 54 -18.66 -4.31 -10.89
CA ALA A 54 -18.61 -4.72 -9.48
C ALA A 54 -17.17 -5.07 -9.07
N VAL A 55 -16.44 -5.80 -9.91
CA VAL A 55 -15.00 -6.09 -9.67
C VAL A 55 -14.17 -4.81 -9.54
N ILE A 56 -14.37 -3.83 -10.43
CA ILE A 56 -13.70 -2.53 -10.35
C ILE A 56 -13.98 -1.85 -9.00
N HIS A 57 -15.23 -1.86 -8.54
CA HIS A 57 -15.59 -1.27 -7.25
C HIS A 57 -14.88 -1.98 -6.08
N GLU A 58 -14.89 -3.31 -6.03
CA GLU A 58 -14.19 -4.06 -4.98
C GLU A 58 -12.69 -3.80 -5.00
N MET A 59 -12.09 -3.66 -6.19
CA MET A 59 -10.68 -3.31 -6.33
C MET A 59 -10.35 -1.88 -5.89
N GLU A 60 -11.25 -0.92 -6.10
CA GLU A 60 -11.10 0.45 -5.58
C GLU A 60 -11.14 0.48 -4.05
N VAL A 61 -12.04 -0.31 -3.45
CA VAL A 61 -12.09 -0.50 -1.99
C VAL A 61 -10.80 -1.14 -1.48
N ALA A 62 -10.33 -2.20 -2.14
CA ALA A 62 -9.06 -2.85 -1.79
C ALA A 62 -7.87 -1.89 -1.88
N HIS A 63 -7.80 -1.06 -2.92
CA HIS A 63 -6.79 -0.02 -3.04
C HIS A 63 -6.84 1.00 -1.89
N ALA A 64 -8.04 1.47 -1.53
CA ALA A 64 -8.21 2.40 -0.40
C ALA A 64 -7.75 1.78 0.94
N LEU A 65 -7.96 0.47 1.13
CA LEU A 65 -7.46 -0.26 2.30
C LEU A 65 -5.92 -0.37 2.29
N LEU A 66 -5.29 -0.59 1.13
CA LEU A 66 -3.84 -0.59 0.98
C LEU A 66 -3.23 0.78 1.34
N GLU A 67 -3.79 1.86 0.82
CA GLU A 67 -3.36 3.23 1.15
C GLU A 67 -3.50 3.51 2.66
N SER A 68 -4.60 3.06 3.27
CA SER A 68 -4.78 3.16 4.73
C SER A 68 -3.71 2.37 5.51
N ALA A 69 -3.39 1.15 5.06
CA ALA A 69 -2.35 0.33 5.69
C ALA A 69 -0.96 0.99 5.57
N LEU A 70 -0.63 1.56 4.42
CA LEU A 70 0.61 2.31 4.20
C LEU A 70 0.71 3.53 5.12
N MET A 71 -0.37 4.31 5.25
CA MET A 71 -0.42 5.44 6.18
C MET A 71 -0.24 5.03 7.65
N GLN A 72 -0.77 3.87 8.04
CA GLN A 72 -0.60 3.35 9.40
C GLN A 72 0.84 2.93 9.66
N LEU A 73 1.49 2.24 8.72
CA LEU A 73 2.90 1.87 8.82
C LEU A 73 3.82 3.09 8.89
N HIS A 74 3.56 4.13 8.09
CA HIS A 74 4.35 5.36 8.13
C HIS A 74 4.26 6.02 9.52
N ARG A 75 3.06 6.10 10.10
CA ARG A 75 2.85 6.61 11.46
C ARG A 75 3.58 5.80 12.53
N GLN A 76 3.64 4.47 12.39
CA GLN A 76 4.35 3.60 13.34
C GLN A 76 5.87 3.82 13.27
N ALA A 77 6.42 3.97 12.06
CA ALA A 77 7.84 4.25 11.86
C ALA A 77 8.27 5.61 12.43
N GLU A 78 7.38 6.60 12.46
CA GLU A 78 7.66 7.94 13.02
C GLU A 78 7.53 8.02 14.55
N SER A 79 6.96 7.01 15.21
CA SER A 79 6.90 6.99 16.67
C SER A 79 8.29 6.73 17.26
N PRO A 80 8.89 7.67 18.01
CA PRO A 80 10.22 7.47 18.57
C PRO A 80 10.11 6.37 19.61
N THR A 81 10.80 5.25 19.35
CA THR A 81 11.06 4.22 20.35
C THR A 81 11.67 4.91 21.56
N GLU A 82 10.99 4.87 22.71
CA GLU A 82 11.48 5.45 23.95
C GLU A 82 12.93 4.99 24.20
N PRO A 83 13.82 5.87 24.69
CA PRO A 83 15.18 5.47 24.99
C PRO A 83 15.10 4.42 26.09
N GLN A 84 15.49 3.18 25.76
CA GLN A 84 15.77 2.17 26.75
C GLN A 84 16.78 2.75 27.74
N THR A 85 16.30 3.10 28.93
CA THR A 85 17.11 3.51 30.06
C THR A 85 17.92 2.30 30.50
N LEU A 86 19.12 2.17 29.92
CA LEU A 86 20.15 1.28 30.41
C LEU A 86 20.63 1.83 31.77
N HIS A 87 20.23 1.08 32.80
CA HIS A 87 20.78 0.88 34.14
C HIS A 87 21.89 1.81 34.66
#